data_AF-A0A2S1SJB4-F1
#
_entry.id   AF-A0A2S1SJB4-F1
#
_cell.length_a   1.000
_cell.length_b   1.000
_cell.length_c   1.000
_cell.angle_alpha   90.00
_cell.angle_beta   90.00
_cell.angle_gamma   90.00
#
_symmetry.space_group_name_H-M   'P 1'
#
loop_
_entity.id
_entity.type
_entity.pdbx_description
1 polymer ?
#
loop_
_entity_poly.entity_id
_entity_poly.type
_entity_poly.pdbx_seq_one_letter_code
_entity_poly.pdbx_strand_id
1 'polypeptide(L)'
;MKKLILLILLALPLAGKAQNPNDIVDRITMIQFIVDNPNGQLVYRQTKNWVTDFLDFNDTQAGIMDKLFNSQYIDIAVAYKAYAEDRSPVKLATLIDVTVKQEFYFRRLLTEKQLEAYKNRFVEAAQNPEDAKNKALLALFFSDEMLTQYSEKE
;
A
#
# COMPACT_ATOMS: atom_id res chain seq x y z
N MET A 1 -32.88 -9.66 -7.64
CA MET A 1 -31.73 -10.15 -8.43
C MET A 1 -30.53 -9.23 -8.29
N LYS A 2 -29.76 -9.28 -7.18
CA LYS A 2 -28.52 -8.49 -6.97
C LYS A 2 -27.52 -9.16 -6.01
N LYS A 3 -27.52 -10.50 -5.91
CA LYS A 3 -26.65 -11.24 -4.96
C LYS A 3 -25.77 -12.33 -5.61
N LEU A 4 -25.72 -12.41 -6.94
CA LEU A 4 -25.04 -13.53 -7.61
C LEU A 4 -23.63 -13.22 -8.17
N ILE A 5 -23.16 -11.96 -8.11
CA ILE A 5 -21.89 -11.58 -8.74
C ILE A 5 -20.68 -11.84 -7.82
N LEU A 6 -20.87 -11.92 -6.50
CA LEU A 6 -19.76 -12.15 -5.56
C LEU A 6 -19.23 -13.59 -5.53
N LEU A 7 -20.00 -14.55 -6.07
CA LEU A 7 -19.64 -15.97 -6.08
C LEU A 7 -18.74 -16.37 -7.26
N ILE A 8 -18.60 -15.50 -8.27
CA ILE A 8 -17.75 -15.77 -9.45
C ILE A 8 -16.26 -15.50 -9.15
N LEU A 9 -15.94 -14.83 -8.03
CA LEU A 9 -14.55 -14.62 -7.59
C LEU A 9 -13.94 -15.84 -6.85
N LEU A 10 -14.72 -16.89 -6.57
CA LEU A 10 -14.29 -18.01 -5.72
C LEU A 10 -14.08 -19.34 -6.44
N ALA A 11 -14.14 -19.40 -7.78
CA ALA A 11 -14.13 -20.68 -8.50
C ALA A 11 -13.28 -20.71 -9.80
N LEU A 12 -12.00 -20.31 -9.73
CA LEU A 12 -11.02 -20.71 -10.75
C LEU A 12 -9.70 -21.12 -10.10
N PRO A 13 -9.38 -22.42 -10.02
CA PRO A 13 -8.02 -22.87 -9.72
C PRO A 13 -7.24 -23.18 -11.01
N LEU A 14 -5.98 -22.75 -11.00
CA LEU A 14 -4.83 -23.37 -11.66
C LEU A 14 -4.60 -23.09 -13.16
N ALA A 15 -4.14 -21.88 -13.44
CA ALA A 15 -2.96 -21.68 -14.29
C ALA A 15 -1.99 -20.81 -13.47
N GLY A 16 -0.74 -21.28 -13.31
CA GLY A 16 0.24 -20.76 -12.35
C GLY A 16 0.27 -19.23 -12.26
N LYS A 17 -0.37 -18.71 -11.22
CA LYS A 17 -0.11 -17.36 -10.75
C LYS A 17 0.95 -17.52 -9.68
N ALA A 18 2.12 -16.93 -9.89
CA ALA A 18 2.89 -16.44 -8.76
C ALA A 18 1.89 -15.79 -7.80
N GLN A 19 1.89 -16.22 -6.53
CA GLN A 19 1.17 -15.57 -5.44
C GLN A 19 1.23 -14.08 -5.71
N ASN A 20 0.11 -13.45 -6.10
CA ASN A 20 0.15 -12.06 -6.55
C ASN A 20 0.60 -11.27 -5.32
N PRO A 21 1.84 -10.74 -5.27
CA PRO A 21 2.39 -10.17 -4.05
C PRO A 21 1.80 -8.77 -3.76
N ASN A 22 0.73 -8.43 -4.50
CA ASN A 22 -0.09 -7.23 -4.43
C ASN A 22 -1.51 -7.54 -3.90
N ASP A 23 -1.69 -8.63 -3.15
CA ASP A 23 -2.99 -8.99 -2.58
C ASP A 23 -3.45 -7.95 -1.55
N ILE A 24 -4.73 -7.59 -1.61
CA ILE A 24 -5.39 -6.75 -0.62
C ILE A 24 -5.24 -7.34 0.79
N VAL A 25 -5.16 -8.67 0.89
CA VAL A 25 -4.91 -9.39 2.15
C VAL A 25 -3.54 -9.04 2.75
N ASP A 26 -2.48 -9.03 1.96
CA ASP A 26 -1.13 -8.71 2.44
C ASP A 26 -1.05 -7.25 2.90
N ARG A 27 -1.71 -6.34 2.18
CA ARG A 27 -1.82 -4.93 2.56
C ARG A 27 -2.55 -4.75 3.89
N ILE A 28 -3.73 -5.37 4.04
CA ILE A 28 -4.50 -5.32 5.30
C ILE A 28 -3.67 -5.92 6.44
N THR A 29 -2.97 -7.03 6.20
CA THR A 29 -2.13 -7.70 7.22
C THR A 29 -0.97 -6.82 7.66
N MET A 30 -0.29 -6.16 6.73
CA MET A 30 0.79 -5.22 7.05
C MET A 30 0.26 -4.00 7.81
N ILE A 31 -0.87 -3.43 7.37
CA ILE A 31 -1.51 -2.30 8.06
C ILE A 31 -1.92 -2.71 9.47
N GLN A 32 -2.53 -3.89 9.64
CA GLN A 32 -2.89 -4.43 10.95
C GLN A 32 -1.66 -4.55 11.85
N PHE A 33 -0.60 -5.20 11.39
CA PHE A 33 0.64 -5.38 12.14
C PHE A 33 1.20 -4.04 12.64
N ILE A 34 1.15 -3.01 11.79
CA ILE A 34 1.63 -1.67 12.13
C ILE A 34 0.69 -0.97 13.11
N VAL A 35 -0.62 -0.98 12.86
CA VAL A 35 -1.60 -0.24 13.69
C VAL A 35 -1.76 -0.86 15.07
N ASP A 36 -1.69 -2.18 15.18
CA ASP A 36 -1.77 -2.90 16.46
C ASP A 36 -0.46 -2.82 17.28
N ASN A 37 0.64 -2.35 16.66
CA ASN A 37 1.90 -2.15 17.36
C ASN A 37 1.82 -0.94 18.32
N PRO A 38 2.29 -1.06 19.58
CA PRO A 38 2.31 0.07 20.53
C PRO A 38 3.05 1.32 20.02
N ASN A 39 4.03 1.12 19.12
CA ASN A 39 4.81 2.16 18.46
C ASN A 39 4.46 2.26 16.96
N GLY A 40 3.23 1.96 16.57
CA GLY A 40 2.81 1.84 15.18
C GLY A 40 3.19 3.02 14.29
N GLN A 41 3.10 4.25 14.80
CA GLN A 41 3.51 5.43 14.03
C GLN A 41 5.00 5.41 13.69
N LEU A 42 5.84 5.07 14.67
CA LEU A 42 7.29 4.99 14.48
C LEU A 42 7.62 3.86 13.51
N VAL A 43 7.00 2.68 13.69
CA VAL A 43 7.19 1.52 12.81
C VAL A 43 6.79 1.87 11.39
N TYR A 44 5.60 2.47 11.18
CA TYR A 44 5.15 2.89 9.85
C TYR A 44 6.15 3.83 9.18
N ARG A 45 6.57 4.90 9.87
CA ARG A 45 7.53 5.86 9.32
C ARG A 45 8.86 5.19 8.97
N GLN A 46 9.41 4.39 9.87
CA GLN A 46 10.67 3.69 9.65
C GLN A 46 10.59 2.71 8.49
N THR A 47 9.50 1.94 8.39
CA THR A 47 9.29 1.03 7.26
C THR A 47 9.16 1.80 5.94
N LYS A 48 8.39 2.88 5.89
CA LYS A 48 8.25 3.72 4.68
C LYS A 48 9.59 4.31 4.25
N ASN A 49 10.39 4.83 5.18
CA ASN A 49 11.74 5.33 4.89
C ASN A 49 12.68 4.22 4.42
N TRP A 50 12.68 3.07 5.10
CA TRP A 50 13.53 1.94 4.74
C TRP A 50 13.24 1.44 3.34
N VAL A 51 11.96 1.28 2.96
CA VAL A 51 11.62 0.79 1.62
C VAL A 51 11.83 1.83 0.52
N THR A 52 11.96 3.11 0.85
CA THR A 52 12.14 4.20 -0.13
C THR A 52 13.55 4.81 -0.15
N ASP A 53 14.50 4.26 0.63
CA ASP A 53 15.88 4.75 0.71
C ASP A 53 16.61 4.85 -0.64
N PHE A 54 16.23 4.01 -1.62
CA PHE A 54 16.79 3.97 -2.97
C PHE A 54 16.44 5.21 -3.81
N LEU A 55 15.51 6.05 -3.35
CA LEU A 55 15.11 7.28 -4.04
C LEU A 55 16.03 8.47 -3.74
N ASP A 56 16.97 8.33 -2.80
CA ASP A 56 18.02 9.31 -2.48
C ASP A 56 17.44 10.73 -2.28
N PHE A 57 16.64 10.91 -1.22
CA PHE A 57 16.06 12.19 -0.88
C PHE A 57 17.10 13.15 -0.32
N ASN A 58 17.10 14.40 -0.80
CA ASN A 58 17.87 15.46 -0.12
C ASN A 58 17.24 15.81 1.25
N ASP A 59 17.99 16.48 2.12
CA ASP A 59 17.57 16.79 3.50
C ASP A 59 16.20 17.48 3.59
N THR A 60 15.94 18.43 2.69
CA THR A 60 14.65 19.14 2.66
C THR A 60 13.52 18.17 2.29
N GLN A 61 13.71 17.35 1.26
CA GLN A 61 12.74 16.37 0.81
C GLN A 61 12.52 15.29 1.87
N ALA A 62 13.58 14.81 2.53
CA ALA A 62 13.49 13.83 3.61
C ALA A 62 12.63 14.34 4.77
N GLY A 63 12.82 15.59 5.19
CA GLY A 63 11.98 16.21 6.23
C GLY A 63 10.50 16.36 5.83
N ILE A 64 10.20 16.54 4.54
CA ILE A 64 8.83 16.56 4.01
C ILE A 64 8.24 15.15 4.00
N MET A 65 9.00 14.15 3.56
CA MET A 65 8.58 12.74 3.52
C MET A 65 8.27 12.21 4.92
N ASP A 66 9.09 12.54 5.92
CA ASP A 66 8.84 12.16 7.31
C ASP A 66 7.51 12.71 7.84
N LYS A 67 7.21 13.98 7.54
CA LYS A 67 5.91 14.59 7.90
C LYS A 67 4.76 13.93 7.16
N LEU A 68 4.92 13.64 5.87
CA LEU A 68 3.94 12.91 5.08
C LEU A 68 3.66 11.54 5.70
N PHE A 69 4.68 10.73 5.97
CA PHE A 69 4.51 9.37 6.51
C PHE A 69 3.87 9.37 7.90
N ASN A 70 4.21 10.35 8.75
CA ASN A 70 3.53 10.52 10.04
C ASN A 70 2.03 10.83 9.86
N SER A 71 1.68 11.71 8.91
CA SER A 71 0.27 12.01 8.61
C SER A 71 -0.46 10.80 8.03
N GLN A 72 0.19 10.07 7.11
CA GLN A 72 -0.38 8.88 6.48
C GLN A 72 -0.74 7.81 7.51
N TYR A 73 0.11 7.61 8.53
CA TYR A 73 -0.19 6.69 9.63
C TYR A 73 -1.48 7.07 10.37
N ILE A 74 -1.68 8.37 10.67
CA ILE A 74 -2.86 8.83 11.41
C ILE A 74 -4.14 8.44 10.65
N ASP A 75 -4.19 8.74 9.36
CA ASP A 75 -5.36 8.46 8.52
C ASP A 75 -5.59 6.95 8.34
N ILE A 76 -4.52 6.18 8.09
CA ILE A 76 -4.59 4.72 7.97
C ILE A 76 -5.08 4.10 9.29
N ALA A 77 -4.57 4.55 10.43
CA ALA A 77 -4.95 4.00 11.73
C ALA A 77 -6.44 4.23 12.02
N VAL A 78 -6.97 5.42 11.69
CA VAL A 78 -8.40 5.72 11.82
C VAL A 78 -9.23 4.82 10.90
N ALA A 79 -8.86 4.73 9.63
CA ALA A 79 -9.59 3.93 8.65
C ALA A 79 -9.54 2.42 8.98
N TYR A 80 -8.38 1.93 9.40
CA TYR A 80 -8.18 0.54 9.79
C TYR A 80 -9.00 0.18 11.03
N LYS A 81 -9.00 1.02 12.08
CA LYS A 81 -9.81 0.76 13.28
C LYS A 81 -11.30 0.68 12.94
N ALA A 82 -11.80 1.60 12.11
CA ALA A 82 -13.19 1.55 11.65
C ALA A 82 -13.50 0.28 10.83
N TYR A 83 -12.55 -0.21 10.03
CA TYR A 83 -12.67 -1.50 9.35
C TYR A 83 -12.57 -2.69 10.32
N ALA A 84 -11.69 -2.64 11.32
CA ALA A 84 -11.48 -3.73 12.27
C ALA A 84 -12.71 -3.98 13.15
N GLU A 85 -13.44 -2.91 13.52
CA GLU A 85 -14.66 -2.95 14.31
C GLU A 85 -15.85 -3.60 13.57
N ASP A 86 -16.08 -3.19 12.33
CA ASP A 86 -17.30 -3.55 11.58
C ASP A 86 -17.05 -4.62 10.50
N ARG A 87 -15.80 -4.79 10.05
CA ARG A 87 -15.38 -5.69 8.95
C ARG A 87 -16.20 -5.54 7.67
N SER A 88 -16.91 -4.42 7.50
CA SER A 88 -17.81 -4.23 6.39
C SER A 88 -17.07 -3.89 5.09
N PRO A 89 -17.63 -4.26 3.92
CA PRO A 89 -17.05 -3.91 2.63
C PRO A 89 -16.91 -2.40 2.40
N VAL A 90 -17.79 -1.60 2.99
CA VAL A 90 -17.74 -0.13 2.89
C VAL A 90 -16.51 0.41 3.62
N LYS A 91 -16.25 -0.05 4.86
CA LYS A 91 -15.07 0.36 5.61
C LYS A 91 -13.78 -0.13 4.99
N LEU A 92 -13.79 -1.33 4.40
CA LEU A 92 -12.67 -1.82 3.62
C LEU A 92 -12.40 -0.90 2.42
N ALA A 93 -13.43 -0.54 1.64
CA ALA A 93 -13.27 0.38 0.52
C ALA A 93 -12.71 1.75 0.97
N THR A 94 -13.17 2.29 2.10
CA THR A 94 -12.62 3.52 2.68
C THR A 94 -11.14 3.37 3.06
N LEU A 95 -10.74 2.27 3.68
CA LEU A 95 -9.33 2.02 4.02
C LEU A 95 -8.46 2.00 2.76
N ILE A 96 -8.93 1.33 1.70
CA ILE A 96 -8.21 1.28 0.42
C ILE A 96 -8.12 2.66 -0.21
N ASP A 97 -9.22 3.40 -0.27
CA ASP A 97 -9.25 4.77 -0.81
C ASP A 97 -8.25 5.70 -0.10
N VAL A 98 -8.21 5.64 1.24
CA VAL A 98 -7.20 6.37 2.03
C VAL A 98 -5.78 6.01 1.57
N THR A 99 -5.46 4.72 1.45
CA THR A 99 -4.11 4.30 1.03
C THR A 99 -3.77 4.71 -0.40
N VAL A 100 -4.73 4.68 -1.32
CA VAL A 100 -4.56 5.13 -2.72
C VAL A 100 -4.33 6.64 -2.79
N LYS A 101 -5.11 7.42 -2.06
CA LYS A 101 -4.94 8.87 -1.99
C LYS A 101 -3.57 9.27 -1.44
N GLN A 102 -3.11 8.55 -0.43
CA GLN A 102 -1.79 8.75 0.17
C GLN A 102 -0.64 8.44 -0.80
N GLU A 103 -0.79 7.41 -1.63
CA GLU A 103 0.15 7.11 -2.71
C GLU A 103 0.29 8.30 -3.66
N PHE A 104 -0.82 8.90 -4.10
CA PHE A 104 -0.77 10.06 -4.98
C PHE A 104 -0.05 11.26 -4.33
N TYR A 105 -0.25 11.49 -3.02
CA TYR A 105 0.50 12.52 -2.30
C TYR A 105 1.99 12.24 -2.24
N PHE A 106 2.38 10.98 -2.00
CA PHE A 106 3.78 10.57 -2.03
C PHE A 106 4.42 10.79 -3.40
N ARG A 107 3.80 10.28 -4.47
CA ARG A 107 4.32 10.38 -5.83
C ARG A 107 4.48 11.81 -6.32
N ARG A 108 3.62 12.74 -5.89
CA ARG A 108 3.71 14.17 -6.23
C ARG A 108 4.94 14.87 -5.65
N LEU A 109 5.55 14.29 -4.61
CA LEU A 109 6.77 14.82 -4.00
C LEU A 109 8.04 14.26 -4.63
N LEU A 110 7.93 13.32 -5.56
CA LEU A 110 9.06 12.75 -6.28
C LEU A 110 9.39 13.61 -7.50
N THR A 111 10.69 13.76 -7.77
CA THR A 111 11.15 14.21 -9.08
C THR A 111 10.81 13.16 -10.15
N GLU A 112 10.82 13.54 -11.43
CA GLU A 112 10.59 12.60 -12.53
C GLU A 112 11.55 11.40 -12.48
N LYS A 113 12.84 11.66 -12.22
CA LYS A 113 13.86 10.61 -12.07
C LYS A 113 13.57 9.66 -10.90
N GLN A 114 13.15 10.20 -9.76
CA GLN A 114 12.78 9.39 -8.59
C GLN A 114 11.52 8.58 -8.86
N LEU A 115 10.53 9.16 -9.53
CA LEU A 115 9.31 8.47 -9.90
C LEU A 115 9.59 7.30 -10.87
N GLU A 116 10.50 7.49 -11.83
CA GLU A 116 10.95 6.41 -12.71
C GLU A 116 11.67 5.29 -11.93
N ALA A 117 12.62 5.64 -11.06
CA ALA A 117 13.31 4.68 -10.20
C ALA A 117 12.32 3.91 -9.30
N TYR A 118 11.32 4.62 -8.75
CA TYR A 118 10.25 4.05 -7.95
C TYR A 118 9.45 3.00 -8.72
N LYS A 119 9.02 3.31 -9.95
CA LYS A 119 8.30 2.38 -10.82
C LYS A 119 9.13 1.14 -11.18
N ASN A 120 10.42 1.34 -11.49
CA ASN A 120 11.32 0.23 -11.79
C ASN A 120 11.50 -0.69 -10.57
N ARG A 121 11.57 -0.12 -9.37
CA ARG A 121 11.67 -0.91 -8.14
C ARG A 121 10.46 -1.82 -7.91
N PHE A 122 9.26 -1.41 -8.32
CA PHE A 122 8.08 -2.28 -8.28
C PHE A 122 8.21 -3.51 -9.17
N VAL A 123 8.77 -3.33 -10.37
CA VAL A 123 9.02 -4.45 -11.30
C VAL A 123 10.01 -5.43 -10.70
N GLU A 124 11.09 -4.94 -10.12
CA GLU A 124 12.09 -5.77 -9.42
C GLU A 124 11.49 -6.49 -8.20
N ALA A 125 10.73 -5.77 -7.38
CA ALA A 125 10.13 -6.32 -6.16
C ALA A 125 9.15 -7.45 -6.48
N ALA A 126 8.38 -7.32 -7.57
CA ALA A 126 7.46 -8.37 -8.01
C ALA A 126 8.16 -9.66 -8.46
N GLN A 127 9.43 -9.59 -8.87
CA GLN A 127 10.23 -10.77 -9.25
C GLN A 127 10.82 -11.51 -8.05
N ASN A 128 10.96 -10.84 -6.90
CA ASN A 128 11.44 -11.45 -5.66
C ASN A 128 10.62 -10.96 -4.45
N PRO A 129 9.34 -11.37 -4.34
CA PRO A 129 8.43 -10.85 -3.33
C PRO A 129 8.70 -11.36 -1.91
N GLU A 130 9.49 -12.43 -1.76
CA GLU A 130 9.81 -13.02 -0.45
C GLU A 130 10.82 -12.18 0.34
N ASP A 131 11.58 -11.30 -0.33
CA ASP A 131 12.42 -10.33 0.36
C ASP A 131 11.56 -9.37 1.21
N ALA A 132 11.96 -9.18 2.47
CA ALA A 132 11.16 -8.41 3.42
C ALA A 132 10.93 -6.95 2.98
N LYS A 133 11.90 -6.34 2.30
CA LYS A 133 11.80 -4.96 1.81
C LYS A 133 10.86 -4.88 0.63
N ASN A 134 10.95 -5.84 -0.28
CA ASN A 134 10.05 -5.97 -1.42
C ASN A 134 8.61 -6.22 -0.96
N LYS A 135 8.41 -7.14 -0.01
CA LYS A 135 7.09 -7.39 0.58
C LYS A 135 6.49 -6.14 1.21
N ALA A 136 7.29 -5.38 1.96
CA ALA A 136 6.85 -4.13 2.56
C ALA A 136 6.53 -3.05 1.51
N LEU A 137 7.32 -2.95 0.44
CA LEU A 137 7.03 -2.06 -0.69
C LEU A 137 5.68 -2.40 -1.33
N LEU A 138 5.49 -3.66 -1.73
CA LEU A 138 4.29 -4.12 -2.41
C LEU A 138 3.03 -4.02 -1.51
N ALA A 139 3.20 -4.14 -0.19
CA ALA A 139 2.11 -4.00 0.77
C ALA A 139 1.77 -2.54 1.13
N LEU A 140 2.73 -1.61 1.21
CA LEU A 140 2.52 -0.25 1.74
C LEU A 140 2.46 0.85 0.68
N PHE A 141 2.71 0.49 -0.58
CA PHE A 141 2.75 1.40 -1.71
C PHE A 141 2.01 0.78 -2.90
N PHE A 142 1.90 1.48 -4.03
CA PHE A 142 1.17 0.99 -5.21
C PHE A 142 2.00 1.07 -6.48
N SER A 143 1.87 0.07 -7.34
CA SER A 143 2.32 0.13 -8.73
C SER A 143 1.34 0.95 -9.58
N ASP A 144 1.77 1.35 -10.79
CA ASP A 144 0.89 2.01 -11.75
C ASP A 144 -0.33 1.13 -12.10
N GLU A 145 -0.11 -0.17 -12.30
CA GLU A 145 -1.18 -1.13 -12.59
C GLU A 145 -2.23 -1.18 -11.47
N MET A 146 -1.79 -1.21 -10.21
CA MET A 146 -2.72 -1.22 -9.09
C MET A 146 -3.51 0.09 -9.01
N LEU A 147 -2.84 1.23 -9.21
CA LEU A 147 -3.54 2.52 -9.19
C LEU A 147 -4.63 2.57 -10.27
N THR A 148 -4.35 2.11 -11.48
CA THR A 148 -5.35 2.01 -12.55
C THR A 148 -6.56 1.17 -12.12
N GLN A 149 -6.33 0.00 -11.52
CA GLN A 149 -7.41 -0.87 -11.04
C GLN A 149 -8.28 -0.23 -9.95
N TYR A 150 -7.73 0.71 -9.17
CA TYR A 150 -8.47 1.44 -8.13
C TYR A 150 -9.08 2.75 -8.64
N SER A 151 -8.49 3.41 -9.64
CA SER A 151 -9.01 4.64 -10.24
C SER A 151 -10.10 4.42 -11.29
N GLU A 152 -10.13 3.27 -11.96
CA GLU A 152 -11.17 2.92 -12.95
C GLU A 152 -12.51 2.49 -12.32
N LYS A 153 -12.65 2.62 -10.99
CA LYS A 153 -13.89 2.29 -10.25
C LYS A 153 -14.74 3.52 -9.88
N GLU A 154 -14.42 4.68 -10.43
CA GLU A 154 -15.33 5.86 -10.48
C GLU A 154 -16.23 5.81 -11.72
#